data_AF-A0A0R0CL42-F1
#
_entry.id   AF-A0A0R0CL42-F1
#
_cell.length_a   1.000
_cell.length_b   1.000
_cell.length_c   1.000
_cell.angle_alpha   90.00
_cell.angle_beta   90.00
_cell.angle_gamma   90.00
#
_symmetry.space_group_name_H-M   'P 1'
#
loop_
_entity.id
_entity.type
_entity.pdbx_description
1 polymer ?
#
loop_
_entity_poly.entity_id
_entity_poly.type
_entity_poly.pdbx_seq_one_letter_code
_entity_poly.pdbx_strand_id
1 'polypeptide(L)'
;WLASQNDWFYSSILDLSLNGDVQRVLLRDMQRHPFKQQIMHLDFQRVTAGQALRTAVPLHFINQDTSPAGKAADVVVTHELNEVVVECLPKDLPEFLEIDLANLALGDVIHLSEVKLPAGVEIPELKLGKEHDVAVVVAKHGRVEIADEEESTDTEAGDVPATNVGKDEE
;
A
#
# COMPACT_ATOMS: atom_id res chain seq x y z
N TRP A 1 -21.48 3.70 -11.03
CA TRP A 1 -21.33 3.73 -9.56
C TRP A 1 -20.71 2.44 -9.04
N LEU A 2 -21.25 1.26 -9.39
CA LEU A 2 -20.62 -0.02 -9.01
C LEU A 2 -19.20 -0.19 -9.60
N ALA A 3 -18.98 0.21 -10.86
CA ALA A 3 -17.67 0.08 -11.50
C ALA A 3 -16.55 0.83 -10.75
N SER A 4 -16.80 2.06 -10.29
CA SER A 4 -15.80 2.86 -9.55
C SER A 4 -15.41 2.31 -8.18
N GLN A 5 -16.16 1.36 -7.63
CA GLN A 5 -15.78 0.71 -6.36
C GLN A 5 -14.80 -0.44 -6.55
N ASN A 6 -14.52 -0.83 -7.78
CA ASN A 6 -13.57 -1.90 -8.07
C ASN A 6 -12.25 -1.31 -8.56
N ASP A 7 -11.15 -1.91 -8.11
CA ASP A 7 -9.80 -1.43 -8.40
C ASP A 7 -9.44 -1.60 -9.89
N TRP A 8 -10.01 -2.60 -10.56
CA TRP A 8 -9.84 -2.81 -12.01
C TRP A 8 -10.30 -1.62 -12.87
N PHE A 9 -11.15 -0.74 -12.33
CA PHE A 9 -11.69 0.39 -13.08
C PHE A 9 -10.63 1.42 -13.47
N TYR A 10 -9.54 1.55 -12.69
CA TYR A 10 -8.45 2.48 -12.98
C TYR A 10 -7.52 1.97 -14.10
N SER A 11 -7.43 0.65 -14.26
CA SER A 11 -6.55 -0.03 -15.22
C SER A 11 -7.31 -0.55 -16.45
N SER A 12 -8.57 -0.18 -16.64
CA SER A 12 -9.39 -0.64 -17.76
C SER A 12 -9.56 0.41 -18.85
N ILE A 13 -9.59 -0.06 -20.10
CA ILE A 13 -9.81 0.80 -21.25
C ILE A 13 -11.30 0.90 -21.56
N LEU A 14 -11.78 2.14 -21.59
CA LEU A 14 -13.19 2.49 -21.73
C LEU A 14 -13.45 3.13 -23.09
N ASP A 15 -14.65 2.93 -23.63
CA ASP A 15 -15.11 3.62 -24.82
C ASP A 15 -16.01 4.80 -24.40
N LEU A 16 -15.53 6.02 -24.60
CA LEU A 16 -16.24 7.26 -24.29
C LEU A 16 -16.89 7.84 -25.55
N SER A 17 -18.21 7.99 -25.53
CA SER A 17 -18.95 8.67 -26.61
C SER A 17 -19.00 10.17 -26.34
N LEU A 18 -18.39 10.96 -27.22
CA LEU A 18 -18.41 12.42 -27.20
C LEU A 18 -19.11 12.91 -28.46
N ASN A 19 -20.33 13.44 -28.30
CA ASN A 19 -21.11 14.03 -29.40
C ASN A 19 -21.32 13.08 -30.62
N GLY A 20 -21.33 11.77 -30.38
CA GLY A 20 -21.50 10.74 -31.42
C GLY A 20 -20.20 10.04 -31.85
N ASP A 21 -19.04 10.59 -31.50
CA ASP A 21 -17.74 9.96 -31.76
C ASP A 21 -17.31 9.10 -30.58
N VAL A 22 -17.02 7.82 -30.84
CA VAL A 22 -16.50 6.90 -29.84
C VAL A 22 -14.98 7.01 -29.78
N GLN A 23 -14.45 7.35 -28.62
CA GLN A 23 -13.02 7.47 -28.36
C GLN A 23 -12.62 6.48 -27.27
N ARG A 24 -11.51 5.76 -27.50
CA ARG A 24 -10.94 4.84 -26.53
C ARG A 24 -10.10 5.62 -25.52
N VAL A 25 -10.46 5.54 -24.25
CA VAL A 25 -9.88 6.32 -23.15
C VAL A 25 -9.51 5.43 -21.97
N LEU A 26 -8.52 5.87 -21.20
CA LEU A 26 -8.11 5.30 -19.93
C LEU A 26 -8.47 6.30 -18.82
N LEU A 27 -8.89 5.80 -17.67
CA LEU A 27 -9.08 6.65 -16.49
C LEU A 27 -7.70 6.99 -15.89
N ARG A 28 -7.38 8.28 -15.81
CA ARG A 28 -6.12 8.73 -15.22
C ARG A 28 -6.26 9.07 -13.75
N ASP A 29 -7.32 9.78 -13.40
CA ASP A 29 -7.58 10.21 -12.02
C ASP A 29 -9.08 10.30 -11.76
N MET A 30 -9.47 10.03 -10.52
CA MET A 30 -10.85 10.14 -10.04
C MET A 30 -10.87 10.83 -8.68
N GLN A 31 -11.42 12.05 -8.68
CA GLN A 31 -11.58 12.80 -7.44
C GLN A 31 -12.92 12.44 -6.80
N ARG A 32 -12.83 11.99 -5.54
CA ARG A 32 -14.01 11.70 -4.71
C ARG A 32 -14.13 12.74 -3.62
N HIS A 33 -15.37 13.02 -3.23
CA HIS A 33 -15.61 13.84 -2.06
C HIS A 33 -15.13 13.07 -0.79
N PRO A 34 -14.38 13.69 0.13
CA PRO A 34 -13.78 12.99 1.27
C PRO A 34 -14.80 12.40 2.26
N PHE A 35 -15.92 13.10 2.48
CA PHE A 35 -17.00 12.65 3.37
C PHE A 35 -18.19 11.98 2.65
N LYS A 36 -18.67 12.57 1.55
CA LYS A 36 -19.84 12.07 0.81
C LYS A 36 -19.39 11.05 -0.24
N GLN A 37 -20.17 9.99 -0.44
CA GLN A 37 -19.93 8.97 -1.48
C GLN A 37 -20.28 9.49 -2.89
N GLN A 38 -19.64 10.59 -3.31
CA GLN A 38 -19.87 11.27 -4.59
C GLN A 38 -18.55 11.46 -5.34
N ILE A 39 -18.59 11.21 -6.65
CA ILE A 39 -17.47 11.47 -7.56
C ILE A 39 -17.61 12.92 -8.03
N MET A 40 -16.54 13.69 -7.86
CA MET A 40 -16.50 15.12 -8.17
C MET A 40 -15.91 15.37 -9.56
N HIS A 41 -14.86 14.63 -9.91
CA HIS A 41 -14.13 14.79 -11.17
C HIS A 41 -13.59 13.45 -11.66
N LEU A 42 -13.55 13.29 -12.98
CA LEU A 42 -12.96 12.14 -13.67
C LEU A 42 -12.08 12.66 -14.80
N ASP A 43 -10.81 12.28 -14.76
CA ASP A 43 -9.84 12.59 -15.80
C ASP A 43 -9.68 11.40 -16.74
N PHE A 44 -10.02 11.62 -18.01
CA PHE A 44 -9.85 10.61 -19.06
C PHE A 44 -8.67 10.98 -19.96
N GLN A 45 -7.79 10.01 -20.18
CA GLN A 45 -6.70 10.11 -21.12
C GLN A 45 -7.03 9.32 -22.40
N ARG A 46 -6.99 9.99 -23.55
CA ARG A 46 -7.18 9.30 -24.84
C ARG A 46 -6.02 8.36 -25.12
N VAL A 47 -6.35 7.13 -25.52
CA VAL A 47 -5.36 6.07 -25.75
C VAL A 47 -5.23 5.81 -27.25
N THR A 48 -3.99 5.79 -27.74
CA THR A 48 -3.68 5.42 -29.13
C THR A 48 -2.96 4.07 -29.16
N ALA A 49 -3.39 3.15 -30.02
CA ALA A 49 -2.97 1.75 -30.00
C ALA A 49 -1.46 1.49 -30.20
N GLY A 50 -0.69 2.48 -30.65
CA GLY A 50 0.75 2.34 -30.93
C GLY A 50 1.67 3.11 -29.96
N GLN A 51 1.12 3.75 -28.93
CA GLN A 51 1.91 4.52 -27.97
C GLN A 51 1.96 3.81 -26.63
N ALA A 52 3.16 3.70 -26.05
CA ALA A 52 3.33 3.22 -24.68
C ALA A 52 2.61 4.16 -23.71
N LEU A 53 1.85 3.58 -22.79
CA LEU A 53 1.13 4.30 -21.75
C LEU A 53 1.75 3.98 -20.40
N ARG A 54 1.72 4.96 -19.50
CA ARG A 54 2.10 4.79 -18.10
C ARG A 54 0.86 4.92 -17.25
N THR A 55 0.56 3.89 -16.47
CA THR A 55 -0.60 3.88 -15.57
C THR A 55 -0.31 3.14 -14.30
N ALA A 56 -0.99 3.51 -13.22
CA ALA A 56 -0.99 2.74 -11.99
C ALA A 56 -1.91 1.53 -12.16
N VAL A 57 -1.41 0.35 -11.80
CA VAL A 57 -2.17 -0.91 -11.77
C VAL A 57 -2.21 -1.41 -10.33
N PRO A 58 -3.40 -1.78 -9.81
CA PRO A 58 -3.52 -2.30 -8.46
C PRO A 58 -2.87 -3.68 -8.31
N LEU A 59 -2.34 -3.92 -7.11
CA LEU A 59 -1.75 -5.18 -6.69
C LEU A 59 -2.78 -5.99 -5.89
N HIS A 60 -3.00 -7.24 -6.29
CA HIS A 60 -3.84 -8.18 -5.56
C HIS A 60 -2.98 -9.23 -4.87
N PHE A 61 -3.12 -9.31 -3.57
CA PHE A 61 -2.35 -10.24 -2.75
C PHE A 61 -3.15 -11.53 -2.54
N ILE A 62 -2.56 -12.66 -2.94
CA ILE A 62 -3.15 -13.99 -2.75
C ILE A 62 -2.40 -14.74 -1.64
N ASN A 63 -3.08 -15.72 -1.04
CA ASN A 63 -2.50 -16.64 -0.05
C ASN A 63 -1.99 -16.01 1.26
N GLN A 64 -2.49 -14.81 1.63
CA GLN A 64 -2.17 -14.17 2.92
C GLN A 64 -2.42 -15.09 4.11
N ASP A 65 -3.61 -15.68 4.19
CA ASP A 65 -4.03 -16.53 5.30
C ASP A 65 -3.28 -17.88 5.35
N THR A 66 -2.72 -18.29 4.21
CA THR A 66 -2.00 -19.57 4.11
C THR A 66 -0.53 -19.45 4.47
N SER A 67 0.02 -18.24 4.34
CA SER A 67 1.43 -17.94 4.56
C SER A 67 1.89 -18.22 6.01
N PRO A 68 3.13 -18.66 6.22
CA PRO A 68 3.72 -18.81 7.55
C PRO A 68 3.66 -17.52 8.37
N ALA A 69 3.86 -16.36 7.73
CA ALA A 69 3.72 -15.05 8.34
C ALA A 69 2.28 -14.75 8.77
N GLY A 70 1.27 -15.02 7.94
CA GLY A 70 -0.14 -14.75 8.28
C GLY A 70 -0.71 -15.64 9.38
N LYS A 71 -0.15 -16.84 9.59
CA LYS A 71 -0.60 -17.78 10.63
C LYS A 71 0.02 -17.55 12.00
N ALA A 72 1.18 -16.89 12.04
CA ALA A 72 1.86 -16.61 13.29
C ALA A 72 1.21 -15.38 13.96
N ALA A 73 0.69 -15.57 15.18
CA ALA A 73 -0.07 -14.54 15.90
C ALA A 73 0.72 -13.26 16.21
N ASP A 74 2.05 -13.30 16.09
CA ASP A 74 2.96 -12.21 16.42
C ASP A 74 3.53 -11.52 15.17
N VAL A 75 2.90 -11.69 14.00
CA VAL A 75 3.44 -11.20 12.72
C VAL A 75 2.40 -10.34 12.01
N VAL A 76 2.78 -9.12 11.68
CA VAL A 76 1.95 -8.17 10.93
C VAL A 76 2.49 -8.08 9.52
N VAL A 77 1.68 -8.51 8.55
CA VAL A 77 1.95 -8.31 7.12
C VAL A 77 1.53 -6.89 6.76
N THR A 78 2.49 -6.05 6.38
CA THR A 78 2.23 -4.67 5.95
C THR A 78 2.40 -4.57 4.45
N HIS A 79 1.40 -4.02 3.75
CA HIS A 79 1.52 -3.67 2.34
C HIS A 79 2.08 -2.25 2.24
N GLU A 80 3.29 -2.10 1.74
CA GLU A 80 3.90 -0.78 1.55
C GLU A 80 3.41 -0.13 0.25
N LEU A 81 3.09 -0.94 -0.75
CA LEU A 81 2.56 -0.51 -2.04
C LEU A 81 1.30 -1.32 -2.38
N ASN A 82 0.21 -0.61 -2.70
CA ASN A 82 -1.03 -1.22 -3.18
C ASN A 82 -1.20 -1.10 -4.70
N GLU A 83 -0.46 -0.20 -5.33
CA GLU A 83 -0.48 0.05 -6.77
C GLU A 83 0.94 0.25 -7.27
N VAL A 84 1.20 -0.15 -8.52
CA VAL A 84 2.50 0.00 -9.17
C VAL A 84 2.32 0.68 -10.52
N VAL A 85 3.19 1.65 -10.81
CA VAL A 85 3.21 2.30 -12.11
C VAL A 85 3.87 1.36 -13.11
N VAL A 86 3.14 1.01 -14.16
CA VAL A 86 3.62 0.17 -15.26
C VAL A 86 3.62 0.95 -16.57
N GLU A 87 4.56 0.60 -17.44
CA GLU A 87 4.65 1.07 -18.82
C GLU A 87 4.36 -0.10 -19.76
N CYS A 88 3.28 0.00 -20.54
CA CYS A 88 2.87 -1.06 -21.47
C CYS A 88 2.13 -0.50 -22.69
N LEU A 89 1.90 -1.35 -23.68
CA LEU A 89 0.99 -1.03 -24.76
C LEU A 89 -0.47 -1.18 -24.29
N PRO A 90 -1.41 -0.42 -24.87
CA PRO A 90 -2.83 -0.53 -24.53
C PRO A 90 -3.44 -1.94 -24.67
N LYS A 91 -2.81 -2.82 -25.45
CA LYS A 91 -3.29 -4.19 -25.66
C LYS A 91 -2.87 -5.13 -24.54
N ASP A 92 -1.79 -4.82 -23.87
CA ASP A 92 -1.12 -5.67 -22.88
C ASP A 92 -1.34 -5.14 -21.46
N LEU A 93 -2.27 -4.20 -21.28
CA LEU A 93 -2.60 -3.59 -19.99
C LEU A 93 -3.34 -4.61 -19.11
N PRO A 94 -2.76 -5.07 -17.99
CA PRO A 94 -3.44 -5.94 -17.06
C PRO A 94 -4.39 -5.14 -16.14
N GLU A 95 -5.49 -5.75 -15.75
CA GLU A 95 -6.44 -5.15 -14.80
C GLU A 95 -5.87 -5.12 -13.37
N PHE A 96 -5.11 -6.15 -12.98
CA PHE A 96 -4.44 -6.25 -11.69
C PHE A 96 -3.18 -7.12 -11.82
N LEU A 97 -2.26 -6.99 -10.87
CA LEU A 97 -1.08 -7.86 -10.74
C LEU A 97 -1.21 -8.73 -9.50
N GLU A 98 -1.11 -10.04 -9.66
CA GLU A 98 -1.18 -10.98 -8.54
C GLU A 98 0.18 -11.16 -7.87
N ILE A 99 0.21 -11.03 -6.55
CA ILE A 99 1.39 -11.28 -5.72
C ILE A 99 1.08 -12.45 -4.80
N ASP A 100 1.86 -13.52 -4.96
CA ASP A 100 1.73 -14.73 -4.16
C ASP A 100 2.54 -14.63 -2.88
N LEU A 101 1.83 -14.68 -1.74
CA LEU A 101 2.43 -14.59 -0.41
C LEU A 101 2.58 -15.96 0.26
N ALA A 102 2.32 -17.08 -0.44
CA ALA A 102 2.29 -18.41 0.16
C ALA A 102 3.56 -18.80 0.94
N ASN A 103 4.73 -18.35 0.48
CA ASN A 103 6.03 -18.68 1.09
C ASN A 103 6.58 -17.57 1.99
N LEU A 104 5.82 -16.51 2.27
CA LEU A 104 6.31 -15.37 3.05
C LEU A 104 6.57 -15.79 4.50
N ALA A 105 7.84 -15.76 4.91
CA ALA A 105 8.25 -16.01 6.28
C ALA A 105 8.40 -14.70 7.06
N LEU A 106 8.64 -14.83 8.37
CA LEU A 106 8.88 -13.70 9.22
C LEU A 106 10.20 -12.99 8.87
N GLY A 107 10.14 -11.68 8.69
CA GLY A 107 11.30 -10.85 8.32
C GLY A 107 11.56 -10.81 6.82
N ASP A 108 10.80 -11.56 6.02
CA ASP A 108 10.90 -11.52 4.57
C ASP A 108 10.28 -10.24 4.01
N VAL A 109 10.90 -9.78 2.92
CA VAL A 109 10.50 -8.61 2.16
C VAL A 109 10.35 -9.05 0.71
N ILE A 110 9.16 -8.87 0.13
CA ILE A 110 8.97 -9.06 -1.31
C ILE A 110 9.27 -7.75 -1.99
N HIS A 111 10.24 -7.78 -2.90
CA HIS A 111 10.63 -6.64 -3.70
C HIS A 111 9.84 -6.55 -5.01
N LEU A 112 9.82 -5.35 -5.58
CA LEU A 112 9.13 -5.06 -6.84
C LEU A 112 9.68 -5.91 -8.02
N SER A 113 10.97 -6.27 -7.95
CA SER A 113 11.64 -7.15 -8.91
C SER A 113 11.18 -8.61 -8.90
N GLU A 114 10.54 -9.08 -7.83
CA GLU A 114 10.08 -10.47 -7.66
C GLU A 114 8.62 -10.67 -8.13
N VAL A 115 7.95 -9.58 -8.54
CA VAL A 115 6.56 -9.61 -9.01
C VAL A 115 6.48 -10.29 -10.37
N LYS A 116 5.49 -11.17 -10.54
CA LYS A 116 5.21 -11.84 -11.82
C LYS A 116 4.57 -10.84 -12.78
N LEU A 117 5.35 -10.39 -13.76
CA LEU A 117 4.87 -9.48 -14.80
C LEU A 117 4.32 -10.24 -16.01
N PRO A 118 3.13 -9.89 -16.52
CA PRO A 118 2.63 -10.43 -17.77
C PRO A 118 3.43 -9.91 -18.98
N ALA A 119 3.34 -10.60 -20.11
CA ALA A 119 4.12 -10.29 -21.30
C ALA A 119 3.83 -8.85 -21.80
N GLY A 120 4.90 -8.08 -22.06
CA GLY A 120 4.79 -6.71 -22.58
C GLY A 120 4.58 -5.62 -21.53
N VAL A 121 4.58 -5.96 -20.24
CA VAL A 121 4.51 -5.00 -19.14
C VAL A 121 5.90 -4.78 -18.56
N GLU A 122 6.32 -3.51 -18.53
CA GLU A 122 7.58 -3.10 -17.94
C GLU A 122 7.32 -2.17 -16.76
N ILE A 123 8.13 -2.29 -15.70
CA ILE A 123 8.11 -1.32 -14.60
C ILE A 123 9.22 -0.29 -14.87
N PRO A 124 8.88 0.99 -15.10
CA PRO A 124 9.88 2.02 -15.35
C PRO A 124 10.81 2.28 -14.16
N GLU A 125 10.33 2.07 -12.93
CA GLU A 125 11.12 2.28 -11.71
C GLU A 125 12.32 1.33 -11.62
N LEU A 126 12.15 0.06 -11.99
CA LEU A 126 13.24 -0.92 -12.03
C LEU A 126 14.34 -0.56 -13.04
N LYS A 127 14.02 0.25 -14.07
CA LYS A 127 15.01 0.71 -15.06
C LYS A 127 15.92 1.81 -14.53
N LEU A 128 15.50 2.54 -13.48
CA LEU A 128 16.24 3.68 -12.94
C LEU A 128 17.41 3.25 -12.03
N GLY A 129 17.42 1.99 -11.58
CA GLY A 129 18.52 1.35 -10.86
C GLY A 129 18.05 0.54 -9.65
N LYS A 130 18.98 -0.18 -9.02
CA LYS A 130 18.70 -1.05 -7.85
C LYS A 130 18.14 -0.32 -6.62
N GLU A 131 18.37 0.98 -6.52
CA GLU A 131 17.84 1.83 -5.43
C GLU A 131 16.31 2.02 -5.50
N HIS A 132 15.68 1.69 -6.63
CA HIS A 132 14.23 1.82 -6.84
C HIS A 132 13.51 0.48 -6.72
N ASP A 133 14.18 -0.56 -6.22
CA ASP A 133 13.55 -1.85 -5.92
C ASP A 133 12.83 -1.78 -4.57
N VAL A 134 11.69 -1.08 -4.57
CA VAL A 134 10.90 -0.82 -3.37
C VAL A 134 10.30 -2.13 -2.85
N ALA A 135 10.23 -2.24 -1.52
CA ALA A 135 9.51 -3.33 -0.87
C ALA A 135 8.01 -3.19 -1.12
N VAL A 136 7.36 -4.26 -1.56
CA VAL A 136 5.92 -4.30 -1.80
C VAL A 136 5.19 -4.81 -0.56
N VAL A 137 5.74 -5.86 0.05
CA VAL A 137 5.20 -6.48 1.27
C VAL A 137 6.32 -6.72 2.25
N VAL A 138 6.08 -6.36 3.51
CA VAL A 138 7.01 -6.67 4.61
C VAL A 138 6.27 -7.40 5.73
N ALA A 139 6.81 -8.54 6.14
CA ALA A 139 6.37 -9.26 7.33
C ALA A 139 7.24 -8.86 8.53
N LYS A 140 6.70 -8.03 9.44
CA LYS A 140 7.40 -7.62 10.67
C LYS A 140 6.76 -8.28 11.89
N HIS A 141 7.54 -8.49 12.95
CA HIS A 141 6.96 -8.84 14.24
C HIS A 141 6.01 -7.71 14.68
N GLY A 142 4.80 -8.08 15.04
CA GLY A 142 3.87 -7.19 15.71
C GLY A 142 4.44 -6.87 17.08
N ARG A 143 5.01 -5.67 17.25
CA ARG A 143 5.27 -5.20 18.60
C ARG A 143 3.91 -4.96 19.26
N VAL A 144 3.41 -5.94 20.00
CA VAL A 144 2.34 -5.70 20.96
C VAL A 144 2.95 -4.82 22.03
N GLU A 145 2.66 -3.51 21.99
CA GLU A 145 2.67 -2.71 23.20
C GLU A 145 1.57 -3.29 24.09
N ILE A 146 1.93 -4.27 24.90
CA ILE A 146 1.17 -4.59 26.09
C ILE A 146 1.23 -3.32 26.91
N ALA A 147 0.07 -2.71 27.09
CA ALA A 147 -0.16 -1.81 28.20
C ALA A 147 0.06 -2.63 29.48
N ASP A 148 1.31 -2.67 29.97
CA ASP A 148 1.62 -3.14 31.32
C ASP A 148 1.27 -2.00 32.28
N GLU A 149 -0.02 -1.87 32.60
CA GLU A 149 -0.42 -1.43 33.92
C GLU A 149 -0.30 -2.63 34.88
N GLU A 150 0.49 -2.40 35.93
CA GLU A 150 0.63 -3.13 37.18
C GLU A 150 1.55 -4.37 37.22
N GLU A 151 2.81 -4.12 37.60
CA GLU A 151 3.42 -4.95 38.66
C GLU A 151 3.98 -4.05 39.76
N SER A 152 3.41 -4.26 40.94
CA SER A 152 3.78 -3.71 42.23
C SER A 152 5.09 -4.33 42.72
N THR A 153 6.09 -3.48 42.97
CA THR A 153 7.16 -3.81 43.91
C THR A 153 7.04 -2.90 45.12
N ASP A 154 6.33 -3.40 46.13
CA ASP A 154 6.46 -2.93 47.50
C ASP A 154 7.81 -3.44 48.04
N THR A 155 8.73 -2.54 48.39
CA THR A 155 9.77 -2.82 49.38
C THR A 155 10.11 -1.52 50.12
N GLU A 156 9.66 -1.53 51.37
CA GLU A 156 9.95 -0.68 52.53
C GLU A 156 11.21 0.22 52.57
N ALA A 157 10.96 1.36 53.25
CA ALA A 157 11.81 2.03 54.23
C ALA A 157 13.04 2.82 53.75
N GLY A 158 12.86 4.16 53.75
CA GLY A 158 13.92 5.15 53.74
C GLY A 158 13.43 6.47 54.33
N ASP A 159 13.43 6.54 55.66
CA ASP A 159 13.23 7.72 56.51
C ASP A 159 13.94 8.97 55.96
N VAL A 160 13.21 10.07 55.80
CA VAL A 160 13.80 11.41 55.71
C VAL A 160 13.03 12.35 56.66
N PRO A 161 13.63 12.71 57.81
CA PRO A 161 12.99 13.57 58.79
C PRO A 161 12.97 15.02 58.30
N ALA A 162 11.83 15.67 58.51
CA ALA A 162 11.69 17.11 58.45
C ALA A 162 12.64 17.79 59.44
N THR A 163 13.46 18.73 58.96
CA THR A 163 14.17 19.68 59.83
C THR A 163 13.97 21.10 59.32
N ASN A 164 13.31 21.88 60.17
CA ASN A 164 13.17 23.32 60.18
C ASN A 164 14.54 24.00 60.04
N VAL A 165 14.65 25.02 59.19
CA VAL A 165 15.65 26.09 59.35
C VAL A 165 14.92 27.41 59.27
N GLY A 166 14.79 28.07 60.42
CA GLY A 166 14.36 29.44 60.53
C GLY A 166 15.43 30.41 60.01
N LYS A 167 14.94 31.52 59.47
CA LYS A 167 15.34 32.92 59.72
C LYS A 167 16.79 33.18 60.15
N ASP A 168 17.52 33.96 59.33
CA ASP A 168 18.23 35.21 59.69
C ASP A 168 18.88 35.77 58.40
N GLU A 169 18.47 36.95 57.92
CA GLU A 169 19.12 38.27 58.09
C GLU A 169 20.41 38.42 57.24
N GLU A 170 20.33 39.11 56.10
CA GLU A 170 20.94 40.42 55.78
C GLU A 170 20.67 40.83 54.31
#